data_AF-A0A534TDP3-F1
#
_entry.id   AF-A0A534TDP3-F1
#
_cell.length_a   1.000
_cell.length_b   1.000
_cell.length_c   1.000
_cell.angle_alpha   90.00
_cell.angle_beta   90.00
_cell.angle_gamma   90.00
#
_symmetry.space_group_name_H-M   'P 1'
#
loop_
_entity.id
_entity.type
_entity.pdbx_description
1 polymer ?
#
loop_
_entity_poly.entity_id
_entity_poly.type
_entity_poly.pdbx_seq_one_letter_code
_entity_poly.pdbx_strand_id
1 'polypeptide(L)'
;MLPRPIVAAVRAVKRSRRCAVTPAMRGAMRAPTLSGEQLVSLRAFLEPRLESAACDHSTRYTKEWILASGAASRSKAILRSLERRGGFCDCEVLHNATGG
;
A
#
# COMPACT_ATOMS: atom_id res chain seq x y z
N MET A 1 54.34 28.63 -13.43
CA MET A 1 53.54 27.60 -12.75
C MET A 1 53.22 28.07 -11.34
N LEU A 2 51.95 28.31 -11.05
CA LEU A 2 51.36 28.14 -9.73
C LEU A 2 49.97 27.52 -9.94
N PRO A 3 49.61 26.48 -9.17
CA PRO A 3 48.50 25.59 -9.49
C PRO A 3 47.12 26.23 -9.23
N ARG A 4 46.08 25.59 -9.76
CA ARG A 4 44.68 26.04 -9.82
C ARG A 4 43.77 25.69 -8.60
N PRO A 5 44.20 25.47 -7.33
CA PRO A 5 43.29 24.89 -6.34
C PRO A 5 42.49 25.90 -5.50
N ILE A 6 42.50 27.20 -5.80
CA ILE A 6 41.81 28.19 -4.95
C ILE A 6 40.32 28.35 -5.32
N VAL A 7 39.89 27.95 -6.52
CA VAL A 7 38.48 28.06 -6.98
C VAL A 7 37.61 26.86 -6.54
N ALA A 8 38.00 26.12 -5.51
CA ALA A 8 37.33 24.88 -5.09
C ALA A 8 36.43 25.01 -3.84
N ALA A 9 36.18 26.23 -3.35
CA ALA A 9 35.55 26.43 -2.03
C ALA A 9 34.05 26.85 -2.04
N VAL A 10 33.30 26.75 -3.14
CA VAL A 10 31.90 27.24 -3.23
C VAL A 10 30.84 26.17 -3.58
N ARG A 11 31.11 24.86 -3.38
CA ARG A 11 30.12 23.81 -3.73
C ARG A 11 29.95 22.69 -2.68
N ALA A 12 30.00 23.04 -1.39
CA ALA A 12 29.96 22.04 -0.31
C ALA A 12 28.61 21.86 0.43
N VAL A 13 27.54 22.59 0.11
CA VAL A 13 26.26 22.46 0.86
C VAL A 13 25.04 22.47 -0.09
N LYS A 14 24.78 21.35 -0.77
CA LYS A 14 23.44 20.88 -1.21
C LYS A 14 23.54 19.56 -1.97
N ARG A 15 23.75 18.45 -1.26
CA ARG A 15 23.38 17.12 -1.77
C ARG A 15 22.62 16.39 -0.68
N SER A 16 21.35 16.77 -0.52
CA SER A 16 20.35 15.95 0.14
C SER A 16 20.39 14.55 -0.44
N ARG A 17 20.49 13.59 0.48
CA ARG A 17 20.35 12.14 0.36
C ARG A 17 19.50 11.74 -0.85
N ARG A 18 20.14 11.36 -1.95
CA ARG A 18 19.49 10.53 -2.97
C ARG A 18 19.52 9.10 -2.44
N CYS A 19 18.44 8.69 -1.79
CA CYS A 19 18.19 7.26 -1.57
C CYS A 19 18.15 6.59 -2.95
N ALA A 20 19.13 5.73 -3.23
CA ALA A 20 19.18 4.95 -4.45
C ALA A 20 18.04 3.93 -4.42
N VAL A 21 16.92 4.25 -5.09
CA VAL A 21 15.80 3.32 -5.26
C VAL A 21 16.29 2.18 -6.16
N THR A 22 16.42 0.99 -5.59
CA THR A 22 16.84 -0.21 -6.34
C THR A 22 15.76 -0.63 -7.34
N PRO A 23 16.11 -1.16 -8.52
CA PRO A 23 15.14 -1.66 -9.50
C PRO A 23 14.22 -2.78 -8.97
N ALA A 24 14.63 -3.46 -7.89
CA ALA A 24 13.87 -4.53 -7.24
C ALA A 24 12.51 -4.08 -6.67
N MET A 25 12.31 -2.80 -6.39
CA MET A 25 11.04 -2.27 -5.89
C MET A 25 10.00 -1.99 -7.00
N ARG A 26 10.39 -2.01 -8.29
CA ARG A 26 9.46 -1.74 -9.41
C ARG A 26 8.56 -2.93 -9.79
N GLY A 27 8.80 -4.11 -9.22
CA GLY A 27 8.05 -5.35 -9.52
C GLY A 27 6.78 -5.58 -8.69
N ALA A 28 6.47 -4.73 -7.70
CA ALA A 28 5.36 -4.96 -6.77
C ALA A 28 3.98 -4.43 -7.25
N MET A 29 3.86 -3.95 -8.50
CA MET A 29 2.68 -3.19 -8.97
C MET A 29 1.85 -3.91 -10.02
N ARG A 30 1.74 -5.24 -9.98
CA ARG A 30 0.76 -5.98 -10.82
C ARG A 30 0.09 -7.12 -10.07
N ALA A 31 -0.31 -6.85 -8.83
CA ALA A 31 -1.44 -7.58 -8.28
C ALA A 31 -2.70 -7.21 -9.08
N PRO A 32 -3.69 -8.10 -9.26
CA PRO A 32 -5.01 -7.66 -9.67
C PRO A 32 -5.55 -6.71 -8.60
N THR A 33 -5.41 -5.42 -8.87
CA THR A 33 -5.77 -4.35 -7.97
C THR A 33 -7.28 -4.19 -8.05
N LEU A 34 -7.95 -4.13 -6.90
CA LEU A 34 -9.28 -3.54 -6.83
C LEU A 34 -9.23 -2.17 -7.52
N SER A 35 -10.26 -1.82 -8.28
CA SER A 35 -10.36 -0.45 -8.83
C SER A 35 -10.47 0.56 -7.68
N GLY A 36 -10.24 1.84 -7.96
CA GLY A 36 -10.43 2.89 -6.95
C GLY A 36 -11.83 2.84 -6.34
N GLU A 37 -12.87 2.66 -7.16
CA GLU A 37 -14.25 2.51 -6.70
C GLU A 37 -14.44 1.27 -5.81
N GLN A 38 -13.81 0.14 -6.16
CA GLN A 38 -13.87 -1.06 -5.34
C GLN A 38 -13.16 -0.88 -3.99
N LEU A 39 -12.06 -0.11 -3.94
CA LEU A 39 -11.39 0.22 -2.69
C LEU A 39 -12.26 1.14 -1.81
N VAL A 40 -12.90 2.14 -2.40
CA VAL A 40 -13.85 3.01 -1.69
C VAL A 40 -15.04 2.21 -1.16
N SER A 41 -15.61 1.31 -1.97
CA SER A 41 -16.70 0.43 -1.56
C SER A 41 -16.28 -0.53 -0.42
N LEU A 42 -15.07 -1.09 -0.49
CA LEU A 42 -14.52 -1.94 0.57
C LEU A 42 -14.34 -1.15 1.87
N ARG A 43 -13.78 0.06 1.80
CA ARG A 43 -13.63 0.96 2.96
C ARG A 43 -14.98 1.26 3.61
N ALA A 44 -15.97 1.68 2.82
CA ALA A 44 -17.32 1.97 3.30
C ALA A 44 -18.04 0.74 3.89
N PHE A 45 -17.67 -0.47 3.45
CA PHE A 45 -18.21 -1.70 4.03
C PHE A 45 -17.55 -2.07 5.38
N LEU A 46 -16.24 -1.86 5.50
CA LEU A 46 -15.46 -2.24 6.68
C LEU A 46 -15.57 -1.21 7.82
N GLU A 47 -15.53 0.09 7.51
CA GLU A 47 -15.49 1.20 8.47
C GLU A 47 -16.60 1.10 9.56
N PRO A 48 -17.90 1.01 9.23
CA PRO A 48 -18.95 0.92 10.26
C PRO A 48 -18.98 -0.42 11.01
N ARG A 49 -18.39 -1.49 10.45
CA ARG A 49 -18.35 -2.82 11.10
C ARG A 49 -17.22 -2.93 12.11
N LEU A 50 -16.17 -2.12 11.93
CA LEU A 50 -14.98 -2.11 12.78
C LEU A 50 -14.96 -0.95 13.77
N GLU A 51 -15.82 0.06 13.62
CA GLU A 51 -15.86 1.27 14.45
C GLU A 51 -16.07 1.01 15.95
N SER A 52 -16.75 -0.08 16.31
CA SER A 52 -17.07 -0.43 17.71
C SER A 52 -16.59 -1.82 18.14
N ALA A 53 -15.96 -2.57 17.24
CA ALA A 53 -15.52 -3.93 17.48
C ALA A 53 -14.00 -4.00 17.66
N ALA A 54 -13.54 -4.76 18.66
CA ALA A 54 -12.13 -5.11 18.75
C ALA A 54 -11.72 -5.94 17.52
N CYS A 55 -10.50 -5.74 17.03
CA CYS A 55 -10.00 -6.46 15.87
C CYS A 55 -9.96 -7.97 16.15
N ASP A 56 -10.70 -8.76 15.38
CA ASP A 56 -10.81 -10.22 15.54
C ASP A 56 -9.68 -11.00 14.82
N HIS A 57 -8.73 -10.27 14.23
CA HIS A 57 -7.60 -10.77 13.45
C HIS A 57 -8.03 -11.67 12.28
N SER A 58 -9.26 -11.51 11.81
CA SER A 58 -9.82 -12.25 10.69
C SER A 58 -10.04 -11.33 9.48
N THR A 59 -10.21 -11.93 8.29
CA THR A 59 -10.62 -11.21 7.06
C THR A 59 -12.08 -11.51 6.72
N ARG A 60 -12.91 -11.75 7.74
CA ARG A 60 -14.29 -12.23 7.55
C ARG A 60 -15.10 -11.22 6.76
N TYR A 61 -15.08 -9.96 7.16
CA TYR A 61 -15.87 -8.91 6.52
C TYR A 61 -15.34 -8.60 5.11
N THR A 62 -14.03 -8.67 4.90
CA THR A 62 -13.42 -8.56 3.58
C THR A 62 -13.90 -9.67 2.64
N LYS A 63 -13.97 -10.92 3.12
CA LYS A 63 -14.50 -12.05 2.33
C LYS A 63 -15.99 -11.86 2.03
N GLU A 64 -16.78 -11.42 3.00
CA GLU A 64 -18.20 -11.10 2.81
C GLU A 64 -18.39 -10.01 1.74
N TRP A 65 -17.58 -8.95 1.76
CA TRP A 65 -17.61 -7.90 0.73
C TRP A 65 -17.23 -8.42 -0.66
N ILE A 66 -16.23 -9.30 -0.78
CA ILE A 66 -15.83 -9.91 -2.06
C ILE A 66 -17.00 -10.70 -2.68
N LEU A 67 -17.74 -11.44 -1.85
CA LEU A 67 -18.91 -12.18 -2.30
C LEU A 67 -20.04 -11.24 -2.73
N ALA A 68 -20.32 -10.20 -1.94
CA ALA A 68 -21.37 -9.22 -2.22
C ALA A 68 -21.08 -8.36 -3.46
N SER A 69 -19.80 -8.09 -3.75
CA SER A 69 -19.37 -7.29 -4.91
C SER A 69 -19.34 -8.07 -6.24
N GLY A 70 -19.78 -9.33 -6.25
CA GLY A 70 -19.73 -10.20 -7.44
C GLY A 70 -18.32 -10.60 -7.86
N ALA A 71 -17.31 -10.35 -7.02
CA ALA A 71 -15.90 -10.64 -7.29
C ALA A 71 -15.45 -12.01 -6.76
N ALA A 72 -16.39 -12.91 -6.44
CA ALA A 72 -16.14 -14.22 -5.85
C ALA A 72 -15.10 -15.06 -6.63
N SER A 73 -15.15 -15.01 -7.97
CA SER A 73 -14.20 -15.71 -8.87
C SER A 73 -12.76 -15.21 -8.71
N ARG A 74 -12.55 -13.97 -8.24
CA ARG A 74 -11.24 -13.36 -8.00
C ARG A 74 -10.87 -13.28 -6.52
N SER A 75 -11.67 -13.86 -5.63
CA SER A 75 -11.50 -13.80 -4.17
C SER A 75 -10.07 -14.07 -3.70
N LYS A 76 -9.50 -15.21 -4.09
CA LYS A 76 -8.13 -15.60 -3.72
C LYS A 76 -7.08 -14.61 -4.25
N ALA A 77 -7.32 -14.01 -5.41
CA ALA A 77 -6.41 -13.04 -6.01
C ALA A 77 -6.48 -11.68 -5.33
N ILE A 78 -7.69 -11.25 -4.94
CA ILE A 78 -7.95 -10.05 -4.15
C ILE A 78 -7.32 -10.19 -2.76
N LEU A 79 -7.57 -11.28 -2.04
CA LEU A 79 -6.99 -11.52 -0.72
C LEU A 79 -5.47 -11.48 -0.75
N ARG A 80 -4.81 -12.19 -1.69
CA ARG A 80 -3.36 -12.10 -1.86
C ARG A 80 -2.86 -10.69 -2.19
N SER A 81 -3.68 -9.88 -2.87
CA SER A 81 -3.35 -8.48 -3.16
C SER A 81 -3.36 -7.63 -1.90
N LEU A 82 -4.35 -7.86 -1.03
CA LEU A 82 -4.48 -7.21 0.27
C LEU A 82 -3.35 -7.67 1.23
N GLU A 83 -3.07 -8.96 1.30
CA GLU A 83 -1.96 -9.53 2.10
C GLU A 83 -0.61 -8.93 1.70
N ARG A 84 -0.35 -8.75 0.40
CA ARG A 84 0.89 -8.09 -0.07
C ARG A 84 1.00 -6.62 0.35
N ARG A 85 -0.13 -5.97 0.66
CA ARG A 85 -0.18 -4.62 1.22
C ARG A 85 -0.18 -4.63 2.75
N GLY A 86 -0.05 -5.79 3.38
CA GLY A 86 -0.10 -5.94 4.83
C GLY A 86 -1.52 -5.96 5.41
N GLY A 87 -2.53 -6.39 4.63
CA GLY A 87 -3.91 -6.58 5.07
C GLY A 87 -4.21 -8.04 5.40
N PHE A 88 -3.76 -8.52 6.57
CA PHE A 88 -4.02 -9.89 7.03
C PHE A 88 -5.28 -10.00 7.90
N CYS A 89 -5.77 -8.88 8.45
CA CYS A 89 -7.08 -8.78 9.08
C CYS A 89 -7.91 -7.61 8.52
N ASP A 90 -9.21 -7.58 8.81
CA ASP A 90 -10.14 -6.55 8.31
C ASP A 90 -9.69 -5.13 8.72
N CYS A 91 -9.12 -4.97 9.92
CA CYS A 91 -8.58 -3.70 10.42
C CYS A 91 -7.34 -3.25 9.64
N GLU A 92 -6.43 -4.18 9.36
CA GLU A 92 -5.25 -3.93 8.55
C GLU A 92 -5.61 -3.69 7.08
N VAL A 93 -6.64 -4.34 6.54
CA VAL A 93 -7.16 -4.06 5.20
C VAL A 93 -7.66 -2.62 5.12
N LEU A 94 -8.40 -2.16 6.13
CA LEU A 94 -8.90 -0.78 6.21
C LEU A 94 -7.77 0.26 6.34
N HIS A 95 -6.71 -0.03 7.08
CA HIS A 95 -5.60 0.93 7.28
C HIS A 95 -4.52 0.86 6.19
N ASN A 96 -4.14 -0.33 5.74
CA ASN A 96 -3.00 -0.52 4.85
C ASN A 96 -3.39 -0.65 3.38
N ALA A 97 -4.59 -1.13 3.06
CA ALA A 97 -4.96 -1.50 1.70
C ALA A 97 -5.92 -0.50 1.01
N THR A 98 -6.81 0.16 1.75
CA THR A 98 -7.77 1.13 1.17
C THR A 98 -7.25 2.56 1.03
N GLY A 99 -6.04 2.85 1.50
CA GLY A 99 -5.44 4.18 1.49
C GLY A 99 -6.04 5.06 2.58
N GLY A 100 -5.26 5.31 3.63
CA GLY A 100 -5.55 6.36 4.60
C GLY A 100 -5.40 7.74 4.01
#